data_AF-A0A7W5GZN1-F1
#
_entry.id   AF-A0A7W5GZN1-F1
#
_cell.length_a   1.000
_cell.length_b   1.000
_cell.length_c   1.000
_cell.angle_alpha   90.00
_cell.angle_beta   90.00
_cell.angle_gamma   90.00
#
_symmetry.space_group_name_H-M   'P 1'
#
loop_
_entity.id
_entity.type
_entity.pdbx_description
1 polymer ?
#
loop_
_entity_poly.entity_id
_entity_poly.type
_entity_poly.pdbx_seq_one_letter_code
_entity_poly.pdbx_strand_id
1 'polypeptide(L)'
;MNATMLLLHLLGATVWTGGHLVLAVTILPRVLKGKDVAALHWFEQGYERIGMPALLVQVVTGLWLAWQKLPSLALWFSAEGGPVAQLIQAKLALLGLTALVAAHARFRVIPRLSPATLPLMGWHILAVTGLSVLFVVAGLSFRVRWGL
;
A
#
# COMPACT_ATOMS: atom_id res chain seq x y z
N MET A 1 -17.04 -11.22 12.04
CA MET A 1 -16.46 -10.50 10.88
C MET A 1 -17.58 -9.86 10.10
N ASN A 2 -17.73 -8.54 10.19
CA ASN A 2 -18.81 -7.84 9.51
C ASN A 2 -18.48 -7.79 8.01
N ALA A 3 -19.30 -8.41 7.16
CA ALA A 3 -19.07 -8.50 5.72
C ALA A 3 -18.81 -7.11 5.09
N THR A 4 -19.52 -6.09 5.58
CA THR A 4 -19.32 -4.69 5.18
C THR A 4 -17.90 -4.19 5.42
N MET A 5 -17.30 -4.48 6.58
CA MET A 5 -15.93 -4.03 6.89
C MET A 5 -14.91 -4.73 5.99
N LEU A 6 -15.12 -6.02 5.72
CA LEU A 6 -14.26 -6.75 4.79
C LEU A 6 -14.42 -6.23 3.35
N LEU A 7 -15.64 -5.96 2.91
CA LEU A 7 -15.91 -5.38 1.59
C LEU A 7 -15.20 -4.03 1.43
N LEU A 8 -15.38 -3.11 2.38
CA LEU A 8 -14.73 -1.80 2.37
C LEU A 8 -13.19 -1.92 2.38
N HIS A 9 -12.66 -2.84 3.18
CA HIS A 9 -11.22 -3.13 3.21
C HIS A 9 -10.71 -3.59 1.84
N LEU A 10 -11.41 -4.54 1.22
CA LEU A 10 -11.03 -5.10 -0.08
C LEU A 10 -11.14 -4.05 -1.19
N LEU A 11 -12.21 -3.25 -1.22
CA LEU A 11 -12.36 -2.16 -2.18
C LEU A 11 -11.18 -1.18 -2.07
N GLY A 12 -10.87 -0.73 -0.84
CA GLY A 12 -9.72 0.15 -0.60
C GLY A 12 -8.39 -0.47 -1.04
N ALA A 13 -8.17 -1.75 -0.70
CA ALA A 13 -6.97 -2.49 -1.09
C ALA A 13 -6.83 -2.67 -2.62
N THR A 14 -7.94 -2.93 -3.32
CA THR A 14 -7.95 -3.10 -4.79
C THR A 14 -7.74 -1.78 -5.52
N VAL A 15 -8.32 -0.68 -5.03
CA VAL A 15 -8.09 0.66 -5.61
C VAL A 15 -6.64 1.06 -5.41
N TRP A 16 -6.10 0.87 -4.20
CA TRP A 16 -4.73 1.22 -3.90
C TRP A 16 -3.72 0.40 -4.71
N THR A 17 -3.81 -0.93 -4.63
CA THR A 17 -2.87 -1.82 -5.30
C THR A 17 -3.01 -1.73 -6.82
N GLY A 18 -4.24 -1.68 -7.32
CA GLY A 18 -4.52 -1.54 -8.76
C GLY A 18 -3.98 -0.23 -9.32
N GLY A 19 -4.21 0.89 -8.62
CA GLY A 19 -3.70 2.20 -9.02
C GLY A 19 -2.17 2.24 -9.09
N HIS A 20 -1.48 1.68 -8.08
CA HIS A 20 -0.03 1.59 -8.09
C HIS A 20 0.52 0.65 -9.17
N LEU A 21 -0.15 -0.47 -9.45
CA LEU A 21 0.21 -1.36 -10.56
C LEU A 21 0.05 -0.65 -11.91
N VAL A 22 -1.06 0.06 -12.13
CA VAL A 22 -1.26 0.86 -13.36
C VAL A 22 -0.17 1.92 -13.48
N LEU A 23 0.11 2.66 -12.40
CA LEU A 23 1.17 3.66 -12.37
C LEU A 23 2.53 3.05 -12.73
N ALA A 24 2.93 1.96 -12.07
CA ALA A 24 4.25 1.35 -12.25
C ALA A 24 4.42 0.66 -13.61
N VAL A 25 3.40 -0.03 -14.11
CA VAL A 25 3.51 -0.88 -15.30
C VAL A 25 3.16 -0.13 -16.58
N THR A 26 2.28 0.88 -16.52
CA THR A 26 1.77 1.53 -17.73
C THR A 26 2.22 2.99 -17.85
N ILE A 27 2.24 3.75 -16.76
CA ILE A 27 2.52 5.20 -16.81
C ILE A 27 4.02 5.46 -16.65
N LEU A 28 4.64 4.88 -15.62
CA LEU A 28 6.04 5.11 -15.26
C LEU A 28 7.02 4.81 -16.41
N PRO A 29 6.90 3.74 -17.21
CA PRO A 29 7.84 3.49 -18.31
C PRO A 29 7.80 4.60 -19.38
N ARG A 30 6.61 5.13 -19.67
CA ARG A 30 6.41 6.22 -20.65
C ARG A 30 6.97 7.53 -20.10
N VAL A 31 6.63 7.84 -18.85
CA VAL A 31 7.11 9.02 -18.11
C VAL A 31 8.64 9.05 -18.04
N LEU A 32 9.29 7.93 -17.70
CA LEU A 32 10.75 7.85 -17.63
C LEU A 32 11.41 8.02 -19.01
N LYS A 33 10.89 7.36 -20.05
CA LYS A 33 11.42 7.46 -21.42
C LYS A 33 11.29 8.89 -21.98
N GLY A 34 10.15 9.53 -21.76
CA GLY A 34 9.87 10.89 -22.22
C GLY A 34 10.36 12.00 -21.29
N LYS A 35 10.85 11.64 -20.10
CA LYS A 35 11.12 12.59 -19.00
C LYS A 35 9.92 13.50 -18.69
N ASP A 36 8.72 12.96 -18.85
CA ASP A 36 7.46 13.70 -18.81
C ASP A 36 6.89 13.75 -17.39
N VAL A 37 7.36 14.74 -16.62
CA VAL A 37 6.88 15.00 -15.26
C VAL A 37 5.40 15.42 -15.24
N ALA A 38 4.92 16.08 -16.31
CA ALA A 38 3.54 16.54 -16.39
C ALA A 38 2.56 15.37 -16.51
N ALA A 39 2.88 14.35 -17.32
CA ALA A 39 2.07 13.14 -17.41
C ALA A 39 2.00 12.38 -16.08
N LEU A 40 3.11 12.33 -15.32
CA LEU A 40 3.10 11.75 -13.98
C LEU A 40 2.15 12.51 -13.05
N HIS A 41 2.27 13.84 -13.02
CA HIS A 41 1.46 14.67 -12.14
C HIS A 41 -0.03 14.62 -12.51
N TRP A 42 -0.36 14.55 -13.81
CA TRP A 42 -1.73 14.41 -14.28
C TRP A 42 -2.38 13.12 -13.76
N PHE A 43 -1.66 11.99 -13.83
CA PHE A 43 -2.14 10.74 -13.27
C PHE A 43 -2.32 10.85 -11.75
N GLU A 44 -1.33 11.37 -11.04
CA GLU A 44 -1.36 11.51 -9.57
C GLU A 44 -2.54 12.37 -9.12
N GLN A 45 -2.78 13.52 -9.75
CA GLN A 45 -3.91 14.40 -9.40
C GLN A 45 -5.28 13.73 -9.58
N GLY A 46 -5.45 12.93 -10.63
CA GLY A 46 -6.68 12.19 -10.86
C GLY A 46 -6.85 11.03 -9.88
N TYR A 47 -5.78 10.25 -9.69
CA TYR A 47 -5.77 9.07 -8.86
C TYR A 47 -5.88 9.40 -7.36
N GLU A 48 -5.16 10.41 -6.84
CA GLU A 48 -5.14 10.72 -5.40
C GLU A 48 -6.53 11.00 -4.83
N ARG A 49 -7.46 11.55 -5.64
CA ARG A 49 -8.85 11.81 -5.26
C ARG A 49 -9.61 10.56 -4.84
N ILE A 50 -9.22 9.39 -5.37
CA ILE A 50 -9.80 8.09 -5.01
C ILE A 50 -8.82 7.24 -4.18
N GLY A 51 -7.53 7.35 -4.47
CA GLY A 51 -6.46 6.57 -3.84
C GLY A 51 -6.26 6.91 -2.37
N MET A 52 -6.24 8.20 -2.01
CA MET A 52 -6.07 8.62 -0.62
C MET A 52 -7.27 8.24 0.27
N PRO A 53 -8.53 8.46 -0.16
CA PRO A 53 -9.69 7.92 0.57
C PRO A 53 -9.67 6.40 0.67
N ALA A 54 -9.32 5.69 -0.42
CA ALA A 54 -9.20 4.23 -0.41
C ALA A 54 -8.15 3.74 0.59
N LEU A 55 -6.98 4.41 0.67
CA LEU A 55 -5.94 4.14 1.65
C LEU A 55 -6.46 4.28 3.08
N LEU A 56 -7.12 5.40 3.38
CA LEU A 56 -7.69 5.64 4.71
C LEU A 56 -8.70 4.55 5.09
N VAL A 57 -9.64 4.25 4.18
CA VAL A 57 -10.66 3.22 4.38
C VAL A 57 -10.02 1.85 4.64
N GLN A 58 -9.05 1.42 3.82
CA GLN A 58 -8.41 0.12 4.02
C GLN A 58 -7.62 0.03 5.33
N VAL A 59 -6.98 1.13 5.77
CA VAL A 59 -6.21 1.14 7.02
C VAL A 59 -7.15 1.02 8.22
N VAL A 60 -8.19 1.85 8.28
CA VAL A 60 -9.16 1.84 9.38
C VAL A 60 -9.87 0.49 9.47
N THR A 61 -10.39 0.00 8.34
CA THR A 61 -11.07 -1.30 8.28
C THR A 61 -10.11 -2.46 8.55
N GLY A 62 -8.84 -2.36 8.13
CA GLY A 62 -7.82 -3.37 8.37
C GLY A 62 -7.48 -3.52 9.85
N LEU A 63 -7.28 -2.40 10.56
CA LEU A 63 -7.06 -2.38 12.01
C LEU A 63 -8.27 -2.94 12.76
N TRP A 64 -9.48 -2.57 12.34
CA TRP A 64 -10.72 -3.10 12.91
C TRP A 64 -10.85 -4.62 12.71
N LEU A 65 -10.55 -5.13 11.51
CA LEU A 65 -10.56 -6.56 11.22
C LEU A 65 -9.49 -7.32 12.02
N ALA A 66 -8.30 -6.73 12.21
CA ALA A 66 -7.26 -7.27 13.07
C ALA A 66 -7.73 -7.38 14.53
N TRP A 67 -8.39 -6.33 15.05
CA TRP A 67 -8.96 -6.34 16.41
C TRP A 67 -10.05 -7.40 16.57
N GLN A 68 -10.93 -7.56 15.57
CA GLN A 68 -11.93 -8.64 15.60
C GLN A 68 -11.30 -10.05 15.58
N LYS A 69 -10.11 -10.20 14.97
CA LYS A 69 -9.40 -11.49 14.91
C LYS A 69 -8.63 -11.80 16.19
N LEU A 70 -8.03 -10.78 16.79
CA LEU A 70 -7.22 -10.89 17.99
C LEU A 70 -7.46 -9.64 18.86
N PRO A 71 -8.46 -9.66 19.78
CA PRO A 71 -8.90 -8.48 20.52
C PRO A 71 -7.98 -8.12 21.70
N SER A 72 -6.68 -8.11 21.47
CA SER A 72 -5.65 -7.74 22.44
C SER A 72 -4.41 -7.22 21.73
N LEU A 73 -4.06 -5.95 21.95
CA LEU A 73 -2.84 -5.36 21.39
C LEU A 73 -1.59 -6.05 21.91
N ALA A 74 -1.61 -6.55 23.15
CA ALA A 74 -0.47 -7.29 23.71
C ALA A 74 -0.20 -8.57 22.91
N LEU A 75 -1.26 -9.29 22.52
CA LEU A 75 -1.14 -10.51 21.71
C LEU A 75 -0.69 -10.22 20.28
N TRP A 76 -0.88 -9.01 19.76
CA TRP A 76 -0.37 -8.67 18.43
C TRP A 76 1.15 -8.70 18.37
N PHE A 77 1.83 -8.45 19.50
CA PHE A 77 3.29 -8.35 19.59
C PHE A 77 3.91 -9.43 20.50
N SER A 78 3.16 -10.47 20.84
CA SER A 78 3.66 -11.62 21.60
C SER A 78 3.71 -12.89 20.76
N ALA A 79 4.57 -13.83 21.14
CA ALA A 79 4.62 -15.16 20.51
C ALA A 79 3.34 -15.97 20.74
N GLU A 80 2.59 -15.66 21.81
CA GLU A 80 1.33 -16.32 22.17
C GLU A 80 0.19 -16.02 21.20
N GLY A 81 0.27 -14.91 20.45
CA GLY A 81 -0.75 -14.56 19.44
C GLY A 81 -0.74 -15.46 18.19
N GLY A 82 0.23 -16.36 18.06
CA GLY A 82 0.29 -17.39 17.03
C GLY A 82 0.38 -16.85 15.60
N PRO A 83 -0.01 -17.66 14.59
CA PRO A 83 0.10 -17.29 13.17
C PRO A 83 -0.71 -16.04 12.79
N VAL A 84 -1.82 -15.77 13.47
CA VAL A 84 -2.65 -14.57 13.24
C VAL A 84 -1.89 -13.31 13.62
N ALA A 85 -1.20 -13.30 14.76
CA ALA A 85 -0.37 -12.17 15.19
C ALA A 85 0.79 -11.91 14.22
N GLN A 86 1.44 -12.96 13.71
CA GLN A 86 2.50 -12.82 12.71
C GLN A 86 2.02 -12.13 11.42
N LEU A 87 0.82 -12.46 10.94
CA LEU A 87 0.22 -11.79 9.78
C LEU A 87 -0.18 -10.33 10.07
N ILE A 88 -0.66 -10.05 11.28
CA ILE A 88 -0.93 -8.67 11.72
C ILE A 88 0.38 -7.87 11.74
N GLN A 89 1.44 -8.39 12.36
CA GLN A 89 2.77 -7.76 12.41
C GLN A 89 3.31 -7.51 11.00
N ALA A 90 3.22 -8.49 10.10
CA ALA A 90 3.65 -8.34 8.72
C ALA A 90 2.90 -7.19 8.01
N LYS A 91 1.58 -7.11 8.15
CA LYS A 91 0.79 -6.01 7.58
C LYS A 91 1.12 -4.66 8.21
N LEU A 92 1.34 -4.59 9.52
CA LEU A 92 1.74 -3.35 10.20
C LEU A 92 3.14 -2.89 9.77
N ALA A 93 4.08 -3.83 9.60
CA ALA A 93 5.41 -3.55 9.07
C ALA A 93 5.34 -3.04 7.63
N LEU A 94 4.55 -3.69 6.76
CA LEU A 94 4.30 -3.21 5.40
C LEU A 94 3.66 -1.81 5.38
N LEU A 95 2.74 -1.52 6.32
CA LEU A 95 2.11 -0.21 6.45
C LEU A 95 3.14 0.85 6.84
N GLY A 96 3.97 0.55 7.84
CA GLY A 96 5.04 1.42 8.31
C GLY A 96 6.06 1.71 7.19
N LEU A 97 6.52 0.67 6.48
CA LEU A 97 7.43 0.83 5.34
C LEU A 97 6.81 1.68 4.23
N THR A 98 5.54 1.45 3.90
CA THR A 98 4.82 2.26 2.90
C THR A 98 4.76 3.73 3.32
N ALA A 99 4.43 4.00 4.59
CA ALA A 99 4.38 5.35 5.14
C ALA A 99 5.76 6.03 5.12
N LEU A 100 6.85 5.30 5.43
CA LEU A 100 8.21 5.82 5.37
C LEU A 100 8.62 6.19 3.94
N VAL A 101 8.36 5.32 2.97
CA VAL A 101 8.64 5.60 1.55
C VAL A 101 7.82 6.79 1.07
N ALA A 102 6.53 6.85 1.41
CA ALA A 102 5.65 7.96 1.06
C ALA A 102 6.09 9.29 1.70
N ALA A 103 6.49 9.28 2.97
CA ALA A 103 7.00 10.45 3.66
C ALA A 103 8.30 10.95 3.01
N HIS A 104 9.22 10.05 2.67
CA HIS A 104 10.44 10.43 1.96
C HIS A 104 10.12 11.02 0.58
N ALA A 105 9.20 10.40 -0.18
CA ALA A 105 8.75 10.94 -1.46
C ALA A 105 8.17 12.35 -1.29
N ARG A 106 7.24 12.54 -0.34
CA ARG A 106 6.54 13.82 -0.11
C ARG A 106 7.45 14.95 0.34
N PHE A 107 8.35 14.68 1.28
CA PHE A 107 9.16 15.74 1.90
C PHE A 107 10.51 15.97 1.22
N ARG A 108 11.03 15.00 0.46
CA ARG A 108 12.38 15.08 -0.15
C ARG A 108 12.37 15.03 -1.67
N VAL A 109 11.55 14.17 -2.28
CA VAL A 109 11.58 13.91 -3.74
C VAL A 109 10.65 14.86 -4.50
N ILE A 110 9.37 14.90 -4.14
CA ILE A 110 8.34 15.71 -4.80
C ILE A 110 8.71 17.21 -4.86
N PRO A 111 9.22 17.86 -3.79
CA PRO A 111 9.58 19.28 -3.84
C PRO A 111 10.71 19.61 -4.83
N ARG A 112 11.45 18.59 -5.28
CA ARG A 112 12.58 18.72 -6.22
C ARG A 112 12.33 17.95 -7.51
N LEU A 113 11.08 17.59 -7.79
CA LEU A 113 10.74 16.74 -8.93
C LEU A 113 10.96 17.50 -10.24
N SER A 114 11.74 16.90 -11.11
CA SER A 114 12.15 17.45 -12.40
C SER A 114 12.52 16.29 -13.33
N PRO A 115 12.69 16.53 -14.64
CA PRO A 115 13.23 15.53 -15.57
C PRO A 115 14.50 14.81 -15.07
N ALA A 116 15.36 15.49 -14.31
CA ALA A 116 16.61 14.94 -13.80
C ALA A 116 16.42 14.04 -12.56
N THR A 117 15.45 14.35 -11.71
CA THR A 117 15.16 13.62 -10.46
C THR A 117 14.05 12.57 -10.61
N LEU A 118 13.40 12.53 -11.77
CA LEU A 118 12.31 11.60 -12.10
C LEU A 118 12.67 10.11 -11.90
N PRO A 119 13.89 9.62 -12.21
CA PRO A 119 14.25 8.24 -11.91
C PRO A 119 14.18 7.90 -10.42
N LEU A 120 14.52 8.84 -9.53
CA LEU A 120 14.39 8.66 -8.08
C LEU A 120 12.92 8.51 -7.67
N MET A 121 12.02 9.30 -8.25
CA MET A 121 10.58 9.14 -8.05
C MET A 121 10.08 7.79 -8.56
N GLY A 122 10.61 7.32 -9.70
CA GLY A 122 10.34 5.99 -10.23
C GLY A 122 10.65 4.86 -9.22
N TRP A 123 11.79 4.93 -8.53
CA TRP A 123 12.12 3.97 -7.48
C TRP A 123 11.13 3.99 -6.31
N HIS A 124 10.60 5.14 -5.92
CA HIS A 124 9.57 5.24 -4.88
C HIS A 124 8.26 4.60 -5.33
N ILE A 125 7.85 4.86 -6.58
CA ILE A 125 6.67 4.25 -7.17
C ILE A 125 6.79 2.72 -7.19
N LEU A 126 7.93 2.19 -7.64
CA LEU A 126 8.18 0.74 -7.66
C LEU A 126 8.18 0.16 -6.25
N ALA A 127 8.81 0.83 -5.29
CA ALA A 127 8.85 0.38 -3.89
C ALA A 127 7.44 0.31 -3.29
N VAL A 128 6.63 1.37 -3.41
CA VAL A 128 5.24 1.38 -2.91
C VAL A 128 4.39 0.34 -3.63
N THR A 129 4.60 0.13 -4.92
CA THR A 129 3.88 -0.91 -5.69
C THR A 129 4.22 -2.31 -5.18
N GLY A 130 5.51 -2.61 -4.98
CA GLY A 130 5.96 -3.89 -4.42
C GLY A 130 5.38 -4.13 -3.03
N LEU A 131 5.42 -3.12 -2.14
CA LEU A 131 4.81 -3.20 -0.81
C LEU A 131 3.30 -3.43 -0.88
N SER A 132 2.60 -2.81 -1.83
CA SER A 132 1.15 -2.98 -2.03
C SER A 132 0.82 -4.40 -2.50
N VAL A 133 1.63 -5.00 -3.37
CA VAL A 133 1.47 -6.41 -3.77
C VAL A 133 1.74 -7.35 -2.59
N LEU A 134 2.76 -7.07 -1.77
CA LEU A 134 3.02 -7.85 -0.56
C LEU A 134 1.86 -7.77 0.45
N PHE A 135 1.16 -6.63 0.52
CA PHE A 135 -0.07 -6.51 1.31
C PHE A 135 -1.16 -7.47 0.87
N VAL A 136 -1.33 -7.65 -0.46
CA VAL A 136 -2.28 -8.60 -1.03
C VAL A 136 -1.88 -10.04 -0.69
N VAL A 137 -0.60 -10.38 -0.85
CA VAL A 137 -0.05 -11.70 -0.47
C VAL A 137 -0.31 -12.00 1.01
N ALA A 138 0.05 -11.07 1.91
CA ALA A 138 -0.22 -11.20 3.34
C ALA A 138 -1.72 -11.25 3.66
N GLY A 139 -2.57 -10.58 2.88
CA GLY A 139 -4.03 -10.64 3.00
C GLY A 139 -4.59 -12.01 2.63
N LEU A 140 -4.11 -12.59 1.53
CA LEU A 140 -4.48 -13.92 1.07
C LEU A 140 -4.11 -15.00 2.10
N SER A 141 -2.98 -14.83 2.80
CA SER A 141 -2.52 -15.75 3.86
C SER A 141 -3.49 -15.89 5.05
N PHE A 142 -4.42 -14.95 5.25
CA PHE A 142 -5.50 -15.10 6.25
C PHE A 142 -6.60 -16.08 5.83
N ARG A 143 -6.61 -16.50 4.57
CA ARG A 143 -7.64 -17.38 3.97
C ARG A 143 -7.05 -18.71 3.54
N VAL A 144 -5.85 -18.68 2.98
CA VAL A 144 -5.19 -19.84 2.38
C VAL A 144 -3.82 -19.99 2.99
N ARG A 145 -3.44 -21.21 3.35
CA ARG A 145 -2.04 -21.52 3.68
C ARG A 145 -1.29 -21.69 2.38
N TRP A 146 -0.20 -20.95 2.21
CA TRP A 146 0.74 -21.23 1.13
C TRP A 146 1.30 -22.63 1.36
N GLY A 147 1.10 -23.52 0.40
CA GLY A 147 1.63 -24.88 0.49
C GLY A 147 3.15 -24.86 0.45
N LEU A 148 3.74 -25.57 1.41
CA LEU A 148 5.01 -26.30 1.27
C LEU A 148 4.77 -27.70 1.81
#